data_AF-A0AAV1LKA9-F1
#
_entry.id   AF-A0AAV1LKA9-F1
#
_cell.length_a   1.000
_cell.length_b   1.000
_cell.length_c   1.000
_cell.angle_alpha   90.00
_cell.angle_beta   90.00
_cell.angle_gamma   90.00
#
_symmetry.space_group_name_H-M   'P 1'
#
loop_
_entity.id
_entity.type
_entity.pdbx_description
1 polymer ?
#
loop_
_entity_poly.entity_id
_entity_poly.type
_entity_poly.pdbx_seq_one_letter_code
_entity_poly.pdbx_strand_id
1 'polypeptide(L)'
;MAAKGHKNLVWGCCSIGLQDQNYMQCTECTKVYHLECLSLSSNQDDPATSNWLCRQCRGTEKIGNNDNTPVRYNPNITVRPGRKQALNSPPNASDERPITRYEMQEIIKDVVTQFQKAMRTNISDIVGTELKCLKEEIVDMKESMNFMNTKYESITKEHAEANEKIKRLETKIGALQSKVDNLYNGVNQMEQNARMCAAEER
;
A
#
# COMPACT_ATOMS: atom_id res chain seq x y z
N MET A 1 -22.13 22.15 13.81
CA MET A 1 -21.44 20.86 13.96
C MET A 1 -19.99 21.14 14.29
N ALA A 2 -19.61 20.98 15.56
CA ALA A 2 -18.29 21.38 16.06
C ALA A 2 -17.23 20.33 15.67
N ALA A 3 -16.21 20.75 14.92
CA ALA A 3 -15.00 19.98 14.68
C ALA A 3 -14.24 19.82 16.01
N LYS A 4 -14.33 18.63 16.61
CA LYS A 4 -13.55 18.29 17.81
C LYS A 4 -12.10 18.10 17.39
N GLY A 5 -11.22 18.93 17.95
CA GLY A 5 -9.79 18.93 17.70
C GLY A 5 -9.16 17.55 17.85
N HIS A 6 -8.31 17.20 16.89
CA HIS A 6 -7.54 15.97 16.89
C HIS A 6 -6.60 15.95 18.10
N LYS A 7 -6.96 15.16 19.13
CA LYS A 7 -6.00 14.72 20.15
C LYS A 7 -5.01 13.77 19.46
N ASN A 8 -3.71 13.96 19.65
CA ASN A 8 -2.68 13.04 19.17
C ASN A 8 -2.91 11.66 19.80
N LEU A 9 -3.52 10.75 19.04
CA LEU A 9 -3.75 9.37 19.45
C LEU A 9 -2.46 8.57 19.29
N VAL A 10 -2.05 7.85 20.35
CA VAL A 10 -0.90 6.95 20.31
C VAL A 10 -1.37 5.53 20.03
N TRP A 11 -1.02 5.02 18.85
CA TRP A 11 -1.41 3.69 18.38
C TRP A 11 -0.56 2.59 19.01
N GLY A 12 -1.22 1.52 19.47
CA GLY A 12 -0.58 0.34 20.06
C GLY A 12 -0.51 -0.88 19.13
N CYS A 13 -1.19 -0.86 17.97
CA CYS A 13 -1.26 -2.00 17.04
C CYS A 13 -0.46 -1.83 15.74
N CYS A 14 -0.41 -0.62 15.17
CA CYS A 14 0.27 -0.35 13.91
C CYS A 14 0.84 1.06 13.87
N SER A 15 1.93 1.24 13.10
CA SER A 15 2.60 2.54 12.93
C SER A 15 1.90 3.45 11.92
N ILE A 16 0.91 2.92 11.19
CA ILE A 16 0.18 3.62 10.14
C ILE A 16 -1.12 4.13 10.77
N GLY A 17 -1.23 5.45 10.91
CA GLY A 17 -2.42 6.12 11.43
C GLY A 17 -3.53 6.15 10.39
N LEU A 18 -4.19 5.01 10.18
CA LEU A 18 -5.42 4.95 9.38
C LEU A 18 -6.50 5.74 10.13
N GLN A 19 -7.12 6.69 9.44
CA GLN A 19 -8.14 7.60 10.01
C GLN A 19 -9.51 6.91 10.11
N ASP A 20 -9.56 5.66 10.56
CA ASP A 20 -10.81 4.92 10.63
C ASP A 20 -11.49 5.08 12.00
N GLN A 21 -12.80 5.32 11.95
CA GLN A 21 -13.64 5.76 13.07
C GLN A 21 -13.89 4.66 14.12
N ASN A 22 -13.27 3.49 13.99
CA ASN A 22 -13.54 2.28 14.77
C ASN A 22 -12.28 1.80 15.50
N TYR A 23 -12.04 2.37 16.69
CA TYR A 23 -10.91 2.03 17.55
C TYR A 23 -11.36 1.78 19.00
N MET A 24 -10.57 0.98 19.72
CA MET A 24 -10.71 0.70 21.15
C MET A 24 -9.53 1.26 21.93
N GLN A 25 -9.77 1.82 23.12
CA GLN A 25 -8.74 2.38 23.99
C GLN A 25 -8.51 1.47 25.20
N CYS A 26 -7.25 1.15 25.48
CA CYS A 26 -6.88 0.44 26.70
C CYS A 26 -7.03 1.37 27.92
N THR A 27 -7.69 0.94 28.99
CA THR A 27 -7.89 1.76 30.19
C THR A 27 -6.63 1.96 31.02
N GLU A 28 -5.67 1.03 30.96
CA GLU A 28 -4.41 1.10 31.71
C GLU A 28 -3.34 1.94 30.99
N CYS A 29 -2.99 1.58 29.76
CA CYS A 29 -1.91 2.25 29.03
C CYS A 29 -2.38 3.40 28.14
N THR A 30 -3.68 3.65 28.05
CA THR A 30 -4.32 4.70 27.25
C THR A 30 -4.09 4.65 25.73
N LYS A 31 -3.36 3.63 25.23
CA LYS A 31 -3.11 3.41 23.80
C LYS A 31 -4.38 2.96 23.08
N VAL A 32 -4.50 3.34 21.81
CA VAL A 32 -5.61 2.95 20.93
C VAL A 32 -5.22 1.82 19.97
N TYR A 33 -6.21 0.99 19.66
CA TYR A 33 -6.08 -0.20 18.83
C TYR A 33 -7.24 -0.24 17.84
N HIS A 34 -6.96 -0.52 16.56
CA HIS A 34 -8.02 -0.76 15.58
C HIS A 34 -8.80 -2.02 15.96
N LEU A 35 -10.13 -1.97 15.82
CA LEU A 35 -10.99 -3.15 16.02
C LEU A 35 -10.59 -4.31 15.09
N GLU A 36 -10.20 -3.98 13.86
CA GLU A 36 -9.72 -4.95 12.87
C GLU A 36 -8.40 -5.63 13.30
N CYS A 37 -7.45 -4.87 13.85
CA CYS A 37 -6.22 -5.43 14.41
C CYS A 37 -6.47 -6.34 15.62
N LEU A 38 -7.62 -6.20 16.28
CA LEU A 38 -8.05 -7.04 17.39
C LEU A 38 -8.96 -8.21 16.93
N SER A 39 -9.31 -8.28 15.65
CA SER A 39 -10.26 -9.23 15.08
C SER A 39 -11.64 -9.21 15.78
N LEU A 40 -12.07 -8.04 16.27
CA LEU A 40 -13.37 -7.86 16.91
C LEU A 40 -14.37 -7.28 15.91
N SER A 41 -15.58 -7.83 15.87
CA SER A 41 -16.69 -7.25 15.10
C SER A 41 -17.23 -5.99 15.78
N SER A 42 -17.56 -4.97 14.99
CA SER A 42 -17.97 -3.64 15.44
C SER A 42 -19.38 -3.63 16.06
N ASN A 43 -19.52 -4.22 17.25
CA ASN A 43 -20.72 -4.09 18.07
C ASN A 43 -20.45 -3.03 19.13
N GLN A 44 -20.84 -1.78 18.85
CA GLN A 44 -20.56 -0.61 19.69
C GLN A 44 -21.34 -0.56 21.02
N ASP A 45 -22.24 -1.52 21.29
CA ASP A 45 -23.17 -1.47 22.43
C ASP A 45 -22.87 -2.51 23.53
N ASP A 46 -21.72 -3.18 23.51
CA ASP A 46 -21.37 -4.17 24.53
C ASP A 46 -20.68 -3.48 25.74
N PRO A 47 -21.21 -3.54 26.98
CA PRO A 47 -20.62 -2.91 28.17
C PRO A 47 -19.19 -3.39 28.49
N ALA A 48 -18.75 -4.49 27.89
CA ALA A 48 -17.38 -5.00 27.94
C ALA A 48 -16.34 -4.08 27.25
N THR A 49 -16.78 -3.11 26.44
CA THR A 49 -15.89 -2.14 25.76
C THR A 49 -15.37 -1.03 26.68
N SER A 50 -16.02 -0.78 27.82
CA SER A 50 -15.67 0.32 28.74
C SER A 50 -14.44 0.06 29.62
N ASN A 51 -14.11 -1.21 29.89
CA ASN A 51 -12.99 -1.63 30.75
C ASN A 51 -11.99 -2.52 30.01
N TRP A 52 -11.81 -2.29 28.71
CA TRP A 52 -10.95 -3.13 27.90
C TRP A 52 -9.46 -2.90 28.21
N LEU A 53 -8.73 -4.01 28.41
CA LEU A 53 -7.28 -4.04 28.61
C LEU A 53 -6.59 -4.68 27.42
N CYS A 54 -5.51 -4.07 26.94
CA CYS A 54 -4.71 -4.66 25.87
C CYS A 54 -3.94 -5.91 26.37
N ARG A 55 -3.47 -6.74 25.44
CA ARG A 55 -2.72 -7.97 25.77
C ARG A 55 -1.50 -7.73 26.67
N GLN A 56 -0.87 -6.57 26.56
CA GLN A 56 0.27 -6.20 27.40
C GLN A 56 -0.15 -5.87 28.84
N CYS A 57 -1.33 -5.26 29.04
CA CYS A 57 -1.85 -4.89 30.36
C CYS A 57 -2.65 -6.02 31.03
N ARG A 58 -3.19 -6.97 30.27
CA ARG A 58 -4.01 -8.07 30.82
C ARG A 58 -3.19 -9.11 31.61
N GLY A 59 -1.89 -9.20 31.39
CA GLY A 59 -1.01 -10.22 32.00
C GLY A 59 -0.40 -9.84 33.35
N THR A 60 -0.65 -8.63 33.85
CA THR A 60 -0.07 -8.15 35.12
C THR A 60 -1.02 -8.39 36.29
N GLU A 61 -1.51 -9.61 36.47
CA GLU A 61 -2.06 -9.99 37.77
C GLU A 61 -0.88 -10.16 38.75
N LYS A 62 -0.94 -9.44 39.87
CA LYS A 62 0.03 -9.57 40.95
C LYS A 62 -0.04 -11.00 41.48
N ILE A 63 0.97 -11.80 41.18
CA ILE A 63 1.15 -13.16 41.72
C ILE A 63 1.16 -13.04 43.25
N GLY A 64 0.04 -13.42 43.87
CA GLY A 64 -0.09 -13.49 45.33
C GLY A 64 0.81 -14.59 45.86
N ASN A 65 1.73 -14.23 46.77
CA ASN A 65 2.65 -15.12 47.45
C ASN A 65 1.88 -16.18 48.26
N ASN A 66 1.83 -17.44 47.80
CA ASN A 66 1.09 -18.52 48.46
C ASN A 66 2.01 -19.42 49.31
N ASP A 67 2.95 -18.81 50.03
CA ASP A 67 4.09 -19.48 50.68
C ASP A 67 3.81 -19.97 52.13
N ASN A 68 2.55 -20.25 52.47
CA ASN A 68 2.18 -20.70 53.82
C ASN A 68 1.17 -21.84 53.83
N THR A 69 1.62 -23.03 53.44
CA THR A 69 0.97 -24.28 53.86
C THR A 69 1.90 -25.05 54.80
N PRO A 70 1.61 -25.15 56.12
CA PRO A 70 2.48 -25.86 57.04
C PRO A 70 2.31 -27.37 56.89
N VAL A 71 3.41 -28.06 56.58
CA VAL A 71 3.48 -29.53 56.52
C VAL A 71 3.33 -30.08 57.95
N ARG A 72 2.12 -30.55 58.30
CA ARG A 72 1.90 -31.30 59.54
C ARG A 72 2.39 -32.74 59.36
N TYR A 73 3.53 -33.07 59.95
CA TYR A 73 4.00 -34.45 60.07
C TYR A 73 3.10 -35.21 61.06
N ASN A 74 2.39 -36.24 60.58
CA ASN A 74 1.58 -37.13 61.42
C ASN A 74 2.29 -38.50 61.49
N PRO A 75 2.82 -38.92 62.66
CA PRO A 75 3.60 -40.15 62.79
C PRO A 75 2.77 -41.46 62.76
N ASN A 76 1.45 -41.40 62.59
CA ASN A 76 0.57 -42.59 62.51
C ASN A 76 0.19 -42.99 61.07
N ILE A 77 1.03 -42.72 60.08
CA ILE A 77 0.82 -43.21 58.70
C ILE A 77 1.52 -44.56 58.55
N THR A 78 0.74 -45.64 58.57
CA THR A 78 1.22 -46.99 58.20
C THR A 78 1.72 -46.98 56.76
N VAL A 79 3.02 -47.20 56.55
CA VAL A 79 3.60 -47.40 55.21
C VAL A 79 3.09 -48.73 54.67
N ARG A 80 2.05 -48.71 53.82
CA ARG A 80 1.60 -49.91 53.10
C ARG A 80 2.64 -50.32 52.06
N PRO A 81 3.13 -51.57 52.04
CA PRO A 81 4.02 -52.06 50.99
C PRO A 81 3.19 -52.36 49.73
N GLY A 82 3.64 -51.83 48.59
CA GLY A 82 3.22 -52.25 47.24
C GLY A 82 1.81 -51.81 46.82
N ARG A 83 1.70 -50.68 46.11
CA ARG A 83 0.50 -50.34 45.34
C ARG A 83 0.40 -51.30 44.15
N LYS A 84 -0.58 -52.22 44.17
CA LYS A 84 -1.05 -52.87 42.94
C LYS A 84 -1.70 -51.82 42.06
N GLN A 85 -1.27 -51.74 40.80
CA GLN A 85 -1.81 -50.85 39.80
C GLN A 85 -3.30 -51.18 39.57
N ALA A 86 -4.16 -50.17 39.54
CA ALA A 86 -5.59 -50.36 39.34
C ALA A 86 -5.88 -50.73 37.87
N LEU A 87 -6.83 -51.63 37.65
CA LEU A 87 -7.18 -52.27 36.37
C LEU A 87 -7.64 -51.33 35.23
N ASN A 88 -7.72 -50.01 35.45
CA ASN A 88 -8.05 -48.99 34.45
C ASN A 88 -7.11 -47.77 34.54
N SER A 89 -5.87 -47.96 35.01
CA SER A 89 -4.86 -46.91 34.96
C SER A 89 -4.31 -46.82 33.53
N PRO A 90 -4.03 -45.62 32.97
CA PRO A 90 -3.30 -45.49 31.71
C PRO A 90 -2.02 -46.34 31.77
N PRO A 91 -1.61 -46.97 30.65
CA PRO A 91 -0.42 -47.80 30.63
C PRO A 91 0.75 -47.01 31.21
N ASN A 92 1.50 -47.67 32.09
CA ASN A 92 2.65 -47.09 32.77
C ASN A 92 3.58 -46.48 31.70
N ALA A 93 3.91 -45.20 31.81
CA ALA A 93 4.73 -44.43 30.87
C ALA A 93 6.21 -44.90 30.82
N SER A 94 6.46 -46.17 31.11
CA SER A 94 7.77 -46.82 31.13
C SER A 94 8.11 -47.55 29.82
N ASP A 95 7.19 -47.60 28.84
CA ASP A 95 7.44 -48.12 27.48
C ASP A 95 7.74 -47.01 26.45
N GLU A 96 7.72 -45.74 26.84
CA GLU A 96 8.25 -44.67 26.00
C GLU A 96 9.77 -44.71 26.09
N ARG A 97 10.42 -45.28 25.07
CA ARG A 97 11.88 -45.15 24.91
C ARG A 97 12.23 -43.66 25.01
N PRO A 98 13.07 -43.24 25.96
CA PRO A 98 13.49 -41.85 26.04
C PRO A 98 14.21 -41.50 24.74
N ILE A 99 13.70 -40.49 24.03
CA ILE A 99 14.29 -39.97 22.80
C ILE A 99 15.76 -39.75 23.05
N THR A 100 16.59 -40.47 22.30
CA THR A 100 18.03 -40.38 22.44
C THR A 100 18.52 -39.05 21.89
N ARG A 101 19.66 -38.55 22.41
CA ARG A 101 20.29 -37.31 21.92
C ARG A 101 20.52 -37.32 20.40
N TYR A 102 20.75 -38.50 19.83
CA TYR A 102 20.96 -38.69 18.40
C TYR A 102 19.65 -38.52 17.60
N GLU A 103 18.55 -39.12 18.05
CA GLU A 103 17.21 -38.93 17.45
C GLU A 103 16.77 -37.47 17.51
N MET A 104 17.05 -36.77 18.62
CA MET A 104 16.75 -35.34 18.72
C MET A 104 17.57 -34.50 17.73
N GLN A 105 18.85 -34.85 17.51
CA GLN A 105 19.69 -34.18 16.50
C GLN A 105 19.24 -34.46 15.07
N GLU A 106 18.78 -35.66 14.77
CA GLU A 106 18.18 -36.02 13.48
C GLU A 106 16.91 -35.23 13.21
N ILE A 107 15.98 -35.18 14.18
CA ILE A 107 14.74 -34.42 14.05
C ILE A 107 15.03 -32.93 13.82
N ILE A 108 15.97 -32.34 14.57
CA ILE A 108 16.35 -30.93 14.38
C ILE A 108 16.96 -30.72 12.99
N LYS A 109 17.82 -31.61 12.51
CA LYS A 109 18.39 -31.52 11.16
C LYS A 109 17.31 -31.61 10.09
N ASP A 110 16.38 -32.54 10.23
CA ASP A 110 15.27 -32.70 9.27
C ASP A 110 14.41 -31.43 9.23
N VAL A 111 13.98 -30.91 10.38
CA VAL A 111 13.19 -29.67 10.47
C VAL A 111 13.95 -28.47 9.89
N VAL A 112 15.25 -28.33 10.16
CA VAL A 112 16.07 -27.23 9.63
C VAL A 112 16.25 -27.37 8.11
N THR A 113 16.48 -28.58 7.59
CA THR A 113 16.64 -28.78 6.14
C THR A 113 15.32 -28.59 5.41
N GLN A 114 14.21 -29.01 6.00
CA GLN A 114 12.86 -28.83 5.46
C GLN A 114 12.47 -27.35 5.46
N PHE A 115 12.78 -26.62 6.54
CA PHE A 115 12.63 -25.17 6.61
C PHE A 115 13.51 -24.46 5.57
N GLN A 116 14.78 -24.83 5.43
CA GLN A 116 15.70 -24.22 4.45
C GLN A 116 15.26 -24.50 3.01
N LYS A 117 14.66 -25.66 2.75
CA LYS A 117 14.07 -26.00 1.45
C LYS A 117 12.83 -25.17 1.18
N ALA A 118 11.89 -25.12 2.13
CA ALA A 118 10.67 -24.32 2.01
C ALA A 118 10.99 -22.83 1.83
N MET A 119 11.96 -22.30 2.59
CA MET A 119 12.40 -20.92 2.46
C MET A 119 13.04 -20.64 1.09
N ARG A 120 13.88 -21.53 0.58
CA ARG A 120 14.46 -21.39 -0.77
C ARG A 120 13.40 -21.40 -1.86
N THR A 121 12.43 -22.31 -1.78
CA THR A 121 11.33 -22.37 -2.74
C THR A 121 10.46 -21.12 -2.66
N ASN A 122 10.01 -20.72 -1.47
CA ASN A 122 9.19 -19.52 -1.28
C ASN A 122 9.91 -18.24 -1.75
N ILE A 123 11.20 -18.07 -1.44
CA ILE A 123 11.96 -16.92 -1.92
C ILE A 123 12.09 -16.96 -3.44
N SER A 124 12.39 -18.12 -4.03
CA SER A 124 12.49 -18.27 -5.48
C SER A 124 11.17 -17.97 -6.17
N ASP A 125 10.04 -18.37 -5.59
CA ASP A 125 8.71 -18.16 -6.14
C ASP A 125 8.31 -16.69 -6.05
N ILE A 126 8.52 -16.04 -4.89
CA ILE A 126 8.25 -14.60 -4.73
C ILE A 126 9.15 -13.80 -5.68
N VAL A 127 10.47 -14.04 -5.67
CA VAL A 127 11.39 -13.32 -6.55
C VAL A 127 11.07 -13.58 -8.02
N GLY A 128 10.75 -14.82 -8.39
CA GLY A 128 10.40 -15.17 -9.76
C GLY A 128 9.10 -14.52 -10.25
N THR A 129 8.09 -14.46 -9.39
CA THR A 129 6.80 -13.83 -9.70
C THR A 129 6.92 -12.30 -9.80
N GLU A 130 7.58 -11.67 -8.82
CA GLU A 130 7.81 -10.22 -8.84
C GLU A 130 8.68 -9.79 -10.02
N LEU A 131 9.76 -10.52 -10.32
CA LEU A 131 10.60 -10.23 -11.50
C LEU A 131 9.83 -10.38 -12.81
N LYS A 132 8.93 -11.35 -12.89
CA LYS A 132 8.08 -11.54 -14.07
C LYS A 132 7.08 -10.38 -14.20
N CYS A 133 6.43 -9.99 -13.10
CA CYS A 133 5.52 -8.84 -13.05
C CYS A 133 6.23 -7.56 -13.50
N LEU A 134 7.39 -7.26 -12.91
CA LEU A 134 8.21 -6.10 -13.28
C LEU A 134 8.63 -6.11 -14.76
N LYS A 135 8.95 -7.30 -15.30
CA LYS A 135 9.29 -7.43 -16.72
C LYS A 135 8.10 -7.12 -17.63
N GLU A 136 6.91 -7.58 -17.26
CA GLU A 136 5.67 -7.28 -17.98
C GLU A 136 5.37 -5.77 -17.94
N GLU A 137 5.44 -5.13 -16.76
CA GLU A 137 5.26 -3.68 -16.61
C GLU A 137 6.26 -2.87 -17.44
N ILE A 138 7.52 -3.31 -17.53
CA ILE A 138 8.55 -2.66 -18.37
C ILE A 138 8.20 -2.77 -19.86
N VAL A 139 7.67 -3.92 -20.30
CA VAL A 139 7.24 -4.10 -21.69
C VAL A 139 6.07 -3.18 -22.00
N ASP A 140 5.05 -3.14 -21.13
CA ASP A 140 3.89 -2.27 -21.29
C ASP A 140 4.29 -0.79 -21.31
N MET A 141 5.21 -0.39 -20.42
CA MET A 141 5.75 0.97 -20.41
C MET A 141 6.50 1.31 -21.69
N LYS A 142 7.28 0.37 -22.23
CA LYS A 142 7.98 0.55 -23.50
C LYS A 142 7.00 0.71 -24.68
N GLU A 143 5.93 -0.07 -24.70
CA GLU A 143 4.88 0.05 -25.72
C GLU A 143 4.16 1.39 -25.62
N SER A 144 3.80 1.82 -24.41
CA SER A 144 3.21 3.15 -24.17
C SER A 144 4.14 4.28 -24.61
N MET A 145 5.44 4.18 -24.31
CA MET A 145 6.45 5.15 -24.74
C MET A 145 6.58 5.22 -26.25
N ASN A 146 6.62 4.07 -26.93
CA ASN A 146 6.67 4.02 -28.39
C ASN A 146 5.43 4.66 -29.02
N PHE A 147 4.24 4.34 -28.50
CA PHE A 147 2.99 4.94 -28.95
C PHE A 147 3.00 6.46 -28.78
N MET A 148 3.40 6.96 -27.61
CA MET A 148 3.54 8.40 -27.35
C MET A 148 4.53 9.05 -28.31
N ASN A 149 5.68 8.41 -28.57
CA ASN A 149 6.68 8.94 -29.50
C ASN A 149 6.12 9.06 -30.93
N THR A 150 5.42 8.03 -31.41
CA THR A 150 4.74 8.08 -32.73
C THR A 150 3.70 9.19 -32.79
N LYS A 151 2.91 9.40 -31.72
CA LYS A 151 1.94 10.51 -31.66
C LYS A 151 2.62 11.87 -31.64
N TYR A 152 3.72 12.01 -30.91
CA TYR A 152 4.51 13.24 -30.87
C TYR A 152 5.09 13.60 -32.24
N GLU A 153 5.65 12.61 -32.96
CA GLU A 153 6.15 12.80 -34.33
C GLU A 153 5.03 13.23 -35.30
N SER A 154 3.84 12.63 -35.20
CA SER A 154 2.67 13.03 -36.02
C SER A 154 2.29 14.48 -35.77
N ILE A 155 2.15 14.88 -34.50
CA ILE A 155 1.78 16.26 -34.13
C ILE A 155 2.84 17.25 -34.62
N THR A 156 4.12 16.91 -34.47
CA THR A 156 5.23 17.76 -34.93
C THR A 156 5.16 17.98 -36.44
N LYS A 157 4.85 16.93 -37.20
CA LYS A 157 4.68 17.01 -38.66
C LYS A 157 3.47 17.86 -39.03
N GLU A 158 2.31 17.62 -38.41
CA GLU A 158 1.09 18.39 -38.66
C GLU A 158 1.28 19.88 -38.36
N HIS A 159 1.99 20.19 -37.26
CA HIS A 159 2.34 21.57 -36.89
C HIS A 159 3.26 22.22 -37.93
N ALA A 160 4.27 21.51 -38.43
CA ALA A 160 5.14 22.02 -39.50
C ALA A 160 4.34 22.31 -40.79
N GLU A 161 3.44 21.40 -41.18
CA GLU A 161 2.57 21.60 -42.34
C GLU A 161 1.60 22.77 -42.17
N ALA A 162 1.04 22.95 -40.97
CA ALA A 162 0.19 24.08 -40.64
C ALA A 162 0.96 25.40 -40.74
N ASN A 163 2.17 25.48 -40.18
CA ASN A 163 3.02 26.66 -40.30
C ASN A 163 3.36 27.01 -41.75
N GLU A 164 3.65 26.03 -42.58
CA GLU A 164 3.87 26.27 -44.02
C GLU A 164 2.60 26.74 -44.73
N LYS A 165 1.41 26.28 -44.33
CA LYS A 165 0.14 26.82 -44.83
C LYS A 165 -0.04 28.29 -44.41
N ILE A 166 0.27 28.63 -43.16
CA ILE A 166 0.18 30.00 -42.65
C ILE A 166 1.08 30.94 -43.45
N LYS A 167 2.37 30.60 -43.62
CA LYS A 167 3.31 31.42 -44.42
C LYS A 167 2.83 31.65 -45.86
N ARG A 168 2.25 30.62 -46.49
CA ARG A 168 1.68 30.75 -47.84
C ARG A 168 0.49 31.70 -47.86
N LEU A 169 -0.37 31.66 -46.85
CA LEU A 169 -1.50 32.59 -46.74
C LEU A 169 -1.02 34.01 -46.49
N GLU A 170 -0.07 34.23 -45.60
CA GLU A 170 0.54 35.54 -45.35
C GLU A 170 1.14 36.14 -46.63
N THR A 171 1.88 35.34 -47.39
CA THR A 171 2.44 35.76 -48.69
C THR A 171 1.33 36.17 -49.67
N LYS A 172 0.25 35.40 -49.75
CA LYS A 172 -0.89 35.71 -50.62
C LYS A 172 -1.60 36.99 -50.19
N ILE A 173 -1.79 37.19 -48.88
CA ILE A 173 -2.38 38.41 -48.32
C ILE A 173 -1.53 39.63 -48.71
N GLY A 174 -0.21 39.56 -48.51
CA GLY A 174 0.70 40.64 -48.91
C GLY A 174 0.62 40.97 -50.40
N ALA A 175 0.60 39.94 -51.26
CA ALA A 175 0.46 40.13 -52.70
C ALA A 175 -0.90 40.75 -53.10
N LEU A 176 -1.98 40.40 -52.40
CA LEU A 176 -3.30 41.00 -52.62
C LEU A 176 -3.34 42.45 -52.16
N GLN A 177 -2.76 42.77 -51.01
CA GLN A 177 -2.63 44.14 -50.51
C GLN A 177 -1.88 45.02 -51.51
N SER A 178 -0.73 44.56 -52.02
CA SER A 178 0.01 45.31 -53.04
C SER A 178 -0.79 45.52 -54.33
N LYS A 179 -1.61 44.54 -54.75
CA LYS A 179 -2.51 44.72 -55.90
C LYS A 179 -3.58 45.77 -55.64
N VAL A 180 -4.17 45.77 -54.44
CA VAL A 180 -5.16 46.79 -54.04
C VAL A 180 -4.53 48.17 -54.03
N ASP A 181 -3.33 48.32 -53.45
CA ASP A 181 -2.61 49.60 -53.43
C ASP A 181 -2.29 50.11 -54.84
N ASN A 182 -1.83 49.22 -55.73
CA ASN A 182 -1.56 49.57 -57.12
C ASN A 182 -2.82 50.03 -57.87
N LEU A 183 -3.94 49.33 -57.67
CA LEU A 183 -5.22 49.71 -58.28
C LEU A 183 -5.71 51.05 -57.73
N TYR A 184 -5.62 51.26 -56.41
CA TYR A 184 -5.99 52.52 -55.76
C TYR A 184 -5.16 53.69 -56.32
N ASN A 185 -3.84 53.51 -56.45
CA ASN A 185 -2.96 54.52 -57.03
C ASN A 185 -3.28 54.78 -58.51
N GLY A 186 -3.56 53.74 -59.28
CA GLY A 186 -3.96 53.87 -60.69
C GLY A 186 -5.26 54.65 -60.86
N VAL A 187 -6.26 54.38 -60.02
CA VAL A 187 -7.53 55.14 -59.99
C VAL A 187 -7.28 56.60 -59.66
N ASN A 188 -6.51 56.89 -58.61
CA ASN A 188 -6.18 58.27 -58.23
C ASN A 188 -5.46 59.03 -59.36
N GLN A 189 -4.53 58.36 -60.06
CA GLN A 189 -3.82 58.97 -61.19
C GLN A 189 -4.76 59.27 -62.36
N MET A 190 -5.67 58.35 -62.69
CA MET A 190 -6.69 58.58 -63.73
C MET A 190 -7.63 59.73 -63.37
N GLU A 191 -8.06 59.82 -62.11
CA GLU A 191 -8.90 60.93 -61.65
C GLU A 191 -8.17 62.28 -61.74
N GLN A 192 -6.89 62.33 -61.37
CA GLN A 192 -6.09 63.54 -61.50
C GLN A 192 -5.94 63.96 -62.97
N ASN A 193 -5.63 63.01 -63.86
CA ASN A 193 -5.50 63.28 -65.30
C ASN A 193 -6.83 63.79 -65.90
N ALA A 194 -7.96 63.17 -65.54
CA ALA A 194 -9.27 63.62 -66.02
C ALA A 194 -9.59 65.06 -65.58
N ARG A 195 -9.20 65.44 -64.36
CA ARG A 195 -9.34 66.82 -63.86
C ARG A 195 -8.44 67.80 -64.62
N MET A 196 -7.22 67.40 -64.97
CA MET A 196 -6.30 68.25 -65.75
C MET A 196 -6.83 68.48 -67.17
N CYS A 197 -7.24 67.44 -67.89
CA CYS A 197 -7.80 67.59 -69.25
C CYS A 197 -9.05 68.48 -69.25
N ALA A 198 -9.95 68.30 -68.27
CA ALA A 198 -11.14 69.15 -68.14
C ALA A 198 -10.81 70.63 -67.81
N ALA A 199 -9.63 70.91 -67.25
CA ALA A 199 -9.15 72.26 -67.00
C ALA A 199 -8.48 72.91 -68.22
N GLU A 200 -7.84 72.12 -69.09
CA GLU A 200 -7.21 72.58 -70.34
C GLU A 200 -8.22 72.95 -71.43
N GLU A 201 -9.42 72.38 -71.39
CA GLU A 201 -10.51 72.63 -72.35
C GLU A 201 -11.35 73.89 -72.03
N ARG A 202 -11.04 74.64 -70.97
CA ARG A 202 -11.73 75.88 -70.56
C ARG A 202 -10.91 77.13 -70.87
#